data_AF-A0A1J4S7S4-F1
#
_entry.id   AF-A0A1J4S7S4-F1
#
_cell.length_a   1.000
_cell.length_b   1.000
_cell.length_c   1.000
_cell.angle_alpha   90.00
_cell.angle_beta   90.00
_cell.angle_gamma   90.00
#
_symmetry.space_group_name_H-M   'P 1'
#
loop_
_entity.id
_entity.type
_entity.pdbx_description
1 polymer ?
#
loop_
_entity_poly.entity_id
_entity_poly.type
_entity_poly.pdbx_seq_one_letter_code
_entity_poly.pdbx_strand_id
1 'polypeptide(L)'
;MREGYEVYEAYLIGHEKEIEEGKELILEVKNFEDFQRVIVKAIIAKSADALPGSEPLWIRDYKEDTIKQTEPWAIKVIEELDEDEFEAKRFDHEEARKTGQRKR
;
A
#
# COMPACT_ATOMS: atom_id res chain seq x y z
N MET A 1 20.38 -8.59 1.02
CA MET A 1 19.49 -7.44 0.75
C MET A 1 18.11 -8.03 0.51
N ARG A 2 17.03 -7.43 1.01
CA ARG A 2 15.67 -7.92 0.72
C ARG A 2 15.31 -7.50 -0.71
N GLU A 3 14.44 -8.26 -1.36
CA GLU A 3 13.90 -7.97 -2.69
C GLU A 3 12.41 -7.62 -2.58
N GLY A 4 11.85 -7.02 -3.62
CA GLY A 4 10.46 -6.57 -3.70
C GLY A 4 10.24 -5.22 -3.04
N TYR A 5 9.10 -5.07 -2.36
CA TYR A 5 8.63 -3.79 -1.80
C TYR A 5 8.53 -3.80 -0.28
N GLU A 6 8.64 -2.63 0.32
CA GLU A 6 8.35 -2.38 1.74
C GLU A 6 7.19 -1.40 1.88
N VAL A 7 6.26 -1.68 2.79
CA VAL A 7 5.16 -0.78 3.16
C VAL A 7 5.11 -0.61 4.67
N TYR A 8 4.75 0.59 5.12
CA TYR A 8 4.42 0.79 6.54
C TYR A 8 3.07 0.16 6.87
N GLU A 9 2.99 -0.56 7.99
CA GLU A 9 1.74 -1.18 8.47
C GLU A 9 0.58 -0.18 8.52
N ALA A 10 0.86 1.09 8.84
CA ALA A 10 -0.13 2.16 8.90
C ALA A 10 -0.94 2.35 7.61
N TYR A 11 -0.39 2.00 6.43
CA TYR A 11 -1.13 2.05 5.16
C TYR A 11 -2.06 0.86 4.95
N LEU A 12 -1.92 -0.21 5.74
CA LEU A 12 -2.74 -1.42 5.64
C LEU A 12 -3.86 -1.45 6.68
N ILE A 13 -3.68 -0.75 7.80
CA ILE A 13 -4.68 -0.66 8.88
C ILE A 13 -5.96 -0.04 8.33
N GLY A 14 -7.09 -0.74 8.51
CA GLY A 14 -8.40 -0.30 8.04
C GLY A 14 -8.72 -0.70 6.60
N HIS A 15 -7.80 -1.39 5.92
CA HIS A 15 -8.00 -1.99 4.59
C HIS A 15 -8.02 -3.52 4.64
N GLU A 16 -8.19 -4.13 5.83
CA GLU A 16 -8.13 -5.60 5.97
C GLU A 16 -9.18 -6.30 5.09
N LYS A 17 -10.36 -5.69 4.96
CA LYS A 17 -11.45 -6.24 4.15
C LYS A 17 -11.11 -6.24 2.66
N GLU A 18 -10.57 -5.13 2.15
CA GLU A 18 -10.13 -5.00 0.76
C GLU A 18 -9.03 -6.00 0.44
N ILE A 19 -8.08 -6.19 1.36
CA ILE A 19 -7.00 -7.18 1.22
C ILE A 19 -7.57 -8.61 1.19
N GLU A 20 -8.54 -8.92 2.05
CA GLU A 20 -9.18 -10.24 2.09
C GLU A 20 -10.06 -10.51 0.87
N GLU A 21 -10.69 -9.48 0.32
CA GLU A 21 -11.48 -9.56 -0.92
C GLU A 21 -10.61 -9.51 -2.19
N GLY A 22 -9.29 -9.33 -2.07
CA GLY A 22 -8.37 -9.21 -3.19
C GLY A 22 -8.59 -7.95 -4.05
N LYS A 23 -9.06 -6.88 -3.42
CA LYS A 23 -9.30 -5.59 -4.09
C LYS A 23 -8.01 -4.80 -4.28
N GLU A 24 -8.06 -3.93 -5.27
CA GLU A 24 -6.98 -3.00 -5.58
C GLU A 24 -6.92 -1.91 -4.50
N LEU A 25 -5.71 -1.61 -4.03
CA LEU A 25 -5.40 -0.56 -3.07
C LEU A 25 -4.37 0.39 -3.64
N ILE A 26 -4.46 1.67 -3.29
CA ILE A 26 -3.44 2.66 -3.60
C ILE A 26 -2.63 2.89 -2.34
N LEU A 27 -1.34 2.59 -2.37
CA LEU A 27 -0.44 2.75 -1.23
C LEU A 27 0.95 3.20 -1.68
N GLU A 28 1.64 3.89 -0.77
CA GLU A 28 3.05 4.20 -0.93
C GLU A 28 3.88 2.99 -0.49
N VAL A 29 4.77 2.55 -1.36
CA VAL A 29 5.74 1.48 -1.11
C VAL A 29 7.14 1.98 -1.37
N LYS A 30 8.12 1.36 -0.72
CA LYS A 30 9.54 1.53 -1.04
C LYS A 30 10.01 0.34 -1.85
N ASN A 31 10.54 0.58 -3.04
CA ASN A 31 11.17 -0.44 -3.87
C ASN A 31 12.58 -0.75 -3.31
N PHE A 32 12.94 -2.02 -3.14
CA PHE A 32 14.27 -2.42 -2.66
C PHE A 32 15.34 -2.46 -3.75
N GLU A 33 14.97 -2.42 -5.04
CA GLU A 33 15.93 -2.38 -6.14
C GLU A 33 16.65 -1.04 -6.23
N ASP A 34 15.90 0.06 -6.13
CA ASP A 34 16.40 1.44 -6.31
C ASP A 34 16.28 2.30 -5.03
N PHE A 35 15.66 1.77 -3.97
CA PHE A 35 15.38 2.45 -2.71
C PHE A 35 14.46 3.67 -2.82
N GLN A 36 13.76 3.85 -3.95
CA GLN A 36 12.81 4.93 -4.15
C GLN A 36 11.45 4.60 -3.53
N ARG A 37 10.72 5.65 -3.13
CA ARG A 37 9.32 5.53 -2.73
C ARG A 37 8.47 5.78 -3.96
N VAL A 38 7.57 4.86 -4.24
CA VAL A 38 6.65 4.91 -5.36
C VAL A 38 5.24 4.65 -4.84
N ILE A 39 4.26 5.24 -5.50
CA ILE A 39 2.86 5.08 -5.13
C ILE A 39 2.27 4.12 -6.14
N VAL A 40 1.70 3.03 -5.66
CA VAL A 40 1.23 1.96 -6.54
C VAL A 40 -0.23 1.68 -6.29
N LYS A 41 -0.95 1.44 -7.37
CA LYS A 41 -2.21 0.70 -7.32
C LYS A 41 -1.87 -0.79 -7.41
N ALA A 42 -2.16 -1.54 -6.36
CA ALA A 42 -1.76 -2.94 -6.26
C ALA A 42 -2.80 -3.80 -5.55
N ILE A 43 -2.78 -5.10 -5.81
CA ILE A 43 -3.51 -6.10 -5.02
C ILE A 43 -2.53 -6.69 -4.02
N ILE A 44 -2.95 -6.79 -2.76
CA ILE A 44 -2.15 -7.33 -1.68
C ILE A 44 -2.77 -8.64 -1.21
N ALA A 45 -1.94 -9.64 -0.91
CA ALA A 45 -2.38 -10.84 -0.21
C ALA A 45 -1.44 -11.18 0.94
N LYS A 46 -2.01 -11.72 2.02
CA LYS A 46 -1.26 -12.09 3.25
C LYS A 46 -0.31 -13.28 3.07
N SER A 47 -0.36 -13.94 1.90
CA SER A 47 0.46 -15.11 1.56
C SER A 47 0.99 -14.97 0.14
N ALA A 48 2.27 -15.29 -0.05
CA ALA A 48 2.94 -15.28 -1.35
C ALA A 48 2.26 -16.21 -2.37
N ASP A 49 1.73 -17.35 -1.93
CA ASP A 49 1.07 -18.34 -2.79
C ASP A 49 -0.31 -17.90 -3.27
N ALA A 50 -0.90 -16.87 -2.66
CA ALA A 50 -2.25 -16.42 -2.98
C ALA A 50 -2.32 -15.60 -4.28
N LEU A 51 -1.19 -15.08 -4.79
CA LEU A 51 -1.13 -14.24 -5.99
C LEU A 51 -0.02 -14.70 -6.94
N PRO A 52 -0.32 -15.45 -8.02
CA PRO A 52 0.69 -15.83 -8.99
C PRO A 52 1.24 -14.59 -9.73
N GLY A 53 2.57 -14.49 -9.78
CA GLY A 53 3.27 -13.36 -10.39
C GLY A 53 3.30 -12.09 -9.54
N SER A 54 3.02 -12.20 -8.23
CA SER A 54 3.27 -11.12 -7.28
C SER A 54 4.73 -11.07 -6.84
N GLU A 55 5.15 -9.91 -6.37
CA GLU A 55 6.44 -9.68 -5.73
C GLU A 55 6.32 -9.74 -4.20
N PRO A 56 7.44 -9.93 -3.47
CA PRO A 56 7.45 -9.88 -2.02
C PRO A 56 7.08 -8.50 -1.48
N LEU A 57 6.20 -8.44 -0.49
CA LEU A 57 5.83 -7.24 0.26
C LEU A 57 6.20 -7.39 1.72
N TRP A 58 7.06 -6.50 2.19
CA TRP A 58 7.52 -6.48 3.58
C TRP A 58 6.79 -5.41 4.37
N ILE A 59 6.19 -5.81 5.50
CA ILE A 59 5.48 -4.89 6.38
C ILE A 59 6.41 -4.39 7.49
N ARG A 60 6.62 -3.08 7.52
CA ARG A 60 7.39 -2.38 8.53
C ARG A 60 6.48 -1.75 9.59
N ASP A 61 6.75 -2.04 10.85
CA ASP A 61 6.13 -1.33 11.97
C ASP A 61 6.84 0.01 12.17
N TYR A 62 6.07 1.10 12.16
CA TYR A 62 6.58 2.45 12.41
C TYR A 62 7.02 2.66 13.87
N LYS A 63 6.41 1.97 14.84
CA LYS A 63 6.70 2.11 16.27
C LYS A 63 7.98 1.41 16.68
N GLU A 64 8.20 0.20 16.17
CA GLU A 64 9.37 -0.62 16.53
C GLU A 64 10.51 -0.48 15.51
N ASP A 65 10.25 0.16 14.36
CA ASP A 65 11.15 0.27 13.21
C ASP A 65 11.67 -1.08 12.70
N THR A 66 10.84 -2.11 12.82
CA THR A 66 11.17 -3.50 12.48
C THR A 66 10.19 -4.08 11.47
N ILE A 67 10.64 -5.11 10.76
CA ILE A 67 9.77 -5.91 9.91
C ILE A 67 9.08 -6.95 10.78
N LYS A 68 7.74 -6.91 10.80
CA LYS A 68 6.94 -7.71 11.73
C LYS A 68 6.96 -9.21 11.44
N GLN A 69 7.20 -9.58 10.18
CA GLN A 69 6.91 -10.91 9.67
C GLN A 69 8.17 -11.60 9.17
N THR A 70 8.28 -12.88 9.46
CA THR A 70 9.37 -13.74 8.95
C THR A 70 9.20 -14.02 7.45
N GLU A 71 7.95 -14.10 7.00
CA GLU A 71 7.57 -14.34 5.61
C GLU A 71 6.93 -13.07 5.01
N PRO A 72 7.30 -12.71 3.77
CA PRO A 72 6.71 -11.56 3.10
C PRO A 72 5.26 -11.85 2.68
N TRP A 73 4.47 -10.79 2.61
CA TRP A 73 3.19 -10.81 1.91
C TRP A 73 3.43 -10.77 0.38
N ALA A 74 2.36 -10.89 -0.39
CA ALA A 74 2.40 -10.70 -1.83
C ALA A 74 1.86 -9.31 -2.19
N ILE A 75 2.54 -8.64 -3.10
CA ILE A 75 2.04 -7.45 -3.80
C ILE A 75 2.06 -7.68 -5.31
N LYS A 76 0.93 -7.42 -5.95
CA LYS A 76 0.84 -7.38 -7.41
C LYS A 76 0.56 -5.94 -7.84
N VAL A 77 1.60 -5.27 -8.31
CA VAL A 77 1.50 -3.91 -8.87
C VAL A 77 0.70 -3.97 -10.17
N ILE A 78 -0.34 -3.16 -10.25
CA ILE A 78 -1.18 -2.99 -11.45
C ILE A 78 -0.74 -1.73 -12.19
N GLU A 79 -0.45 -0.66 -11.45
CA GLU A 79 -0.11 0.65 -11.98
C GLU A 79 0.78 1.40 -10.98
N GLU A 80 1.85 2.01 -11.46
CA GLU A 80 2.65 2.99 -10.72
C GLU A 80 2.04 4.38 -10.99
N LEU A 81 1.78 5.13 -9.92
CA LEU A 81 1.24 6.48 -9.97
C LEU A 81 2.36 7.46 -9.65
N ASP A 82 2.50 8.50 -10.47
CA ASP A 82 3.44 9.58 -10.22
C ASP A 82 3.02 10.43 -9.01
N GLU A 83 3.98 11.06 -8.33
CA GLU A 83 3.75 11.88 -7.13
C GLU A 83 2.70 12.97 -7.36
N ASP A 84 2.70 13.58 -8.56
CA ASP A 84 1.72 14.58 -9.00
C ASP A 84 0.27 14.02 -9.07
N GLU A 85 0.10 12.77 -9.52
CA GLU A 85 -1.23 12.13 -9.60
C GLU A 85 -1.77 11.74 -8.22
N PHE A 86 -0.88 11.41 -7.28
CA PHE A 86 -1.28 11.09 -5.92
C PHE A 86 -1.71 12.32 -5.13
N GLU A 87 -0.99 13.46 -5.25
CA GLU A 87 -1.42 14.70 -4.61
C GLU A 87 -2.84 15.08 -5.08
N ALA A 88 -3.11 15.00 -6.38
CA ALA A 88 -4.43 15.27 -6.94
C ALA A 88 -5.54 14.40 -6.31
N LYS A 89 -5.31 13.08 -6.18
CA LYS A 89 -6.27 12.14 -5.56
C LYS A 89 -6.43 12.35 -4.05
N ARG A 90 -5.37 12.77 -3.35
CA ARG A 90 -5.42 13.10 -1.91
C ARG A 90 -6.28 14.34 -1.65
N PHE A 91 -6.18 15.36 -2.50
CA PHE A 91 -6.99 16.58 -2.40
C PHE A 91 -8.49 16.30 -2.58
N ASP A 92 -8.87 15.42 -3.50
CA ASP A 92 -10.27 15.02 -3.71
C ASP A 92 -10.88 14.31 -2.47
N HIS A 93 -10.10 13.48 -1.77
CA HIS A 93 -10.57 12.81 -0.54
C HIS A 93 -10.74 13.80 0.63
N GLU A 94 -9.95 14.87 0.69
CA GLU A 94 -10.06 15.89 1.74
C GLU A 94 -11.25 16.84 1.52
N GLU A 95 -11.54 17.20 0.26
CA GLU A 95 -12.71 17.99 -0.15
C GLU A 95 -14.04 17.26 0.13
N ALA A 96 -14.07 15.93 -0.05
CA ALA A 96 -15.23 15.10 0.29
C ALA A 96 -15.56 15.11 1.80
N ARG A 97 -14.54 15.25 2.66
CA ARG A 97 -14.75 15.38 4.12
C ARG A 97 -15.20 16.78 4.54
N LYS A 98 -14.80 17.84 3.82
CA LYS A 98 -15.23 19.23 4.12
C LYS A 98 -16.65 19.54 3.64
N THR A 99 -17.10 18.93 2.56
CA THR A 99 -18.45 19.15 2.01
C THR A 99 -19.56 18.42 2.77
N GLY A 100 -19.23 17.41 3.57
CA GLY A 100 -20.18 16.71 4.45
C GLY A 100 -20.57 17.43 5.75
N GLN A 101 -19.82 18.47 6.16
CA GLN A 101 -20.02 19.14 7.47
C GLN A 101 -20.79 20.47 7.39
N ARG A 102 -21.49 20.73 6.29
CA ARG A 102 -22.37 21.91 6.14
C ARG A 102 -23.77 21.53 5.66
N LYS A 103 -24.54 20.83 6.50
CA LYS A 103 -26.00 20.91 6.44
C LYS A 103 -26.59 20.79 7.85
N ARG A 104 -26.91 21.97 8.36
CA ARG A 104 -27.87 22.40 9.40
C ARG A 104 -28.42 21.36 10.37
#